data_AF-A0A6H0S7N4-F1
#
_entry.id   AF-A0A6H0S7N4-F1
#
_cell.length_a   1.000
_cell.length_b   1.000
_cell.length_c   1.000
_cell.angle_alpha   90.00
_cell.angle_beta   90.00
_cell.angle_gamma   90.00
#
_symmetry.space_group_name_H-M   'P 1'
#
loop_
_entity.id
_entity.type
_entity.pdbx_description
1 polymer ?
#
loop_
_entity_poly.entity_id
_entity_poly.type
_entity_poly.pdbx_seq_one_letter_code
_entity_poly.pdbx_strand_id
1 'polypeptide(L)'
;MRRYPILVTAAAAALLSGCSPSTEEPAGDTSAPSITTSEASPSPEAQVPEGAVQVSPGGVTTGVGAPADATESGYGQACLAARAWFDAQNGTVEAYLQTVQTPGASGPGSFNMAWSALTPGQQAAVIMAANAAANAECG
;
A
#
# COMPACT_ATOMS: atom_id res chain seq x y z
N MET A 1 -23.64 27.49 -19.73
CA MET A 1 -23.80 28.06 -18.38
C MET A 1 -25.04 27.45 -17.74
N ARG A 2 -24.87 26.51 -16.81
CA ARG A 2 -26.00 25.90 -16.08
C ARG A 2 -25.64 25.93 -14.59
N ARG A 3 -26.34 26.80 -13.85
CA ARG A 3 -26.20 27.00 -12.41
C ARG A 3 -27.22 26.08 -11.72
N TYR A 4 -26.78 25.31 -10.73
CA TYR A 4 -27.68 24.71 -9.75
C TYR A 4 -27.15 24.96 -8.33
N PRO A 5 -28.01 25.39 -7.40
CA PRO A 5 -27.60 25.91 -6.10
C PRO A 5 -27.32 24.82 -5.06
N ILE A 6 -26.44 25.20 -4.15
CA ILE A 6 -25.99 24.54 -2.93
C ILE A 6 -27.17 24.32 -1.97
N LEU A 7 -27.29 23.11 -1.42
CA LEU A 7 -28.09 22.82 -0.22
C LEU A 7 -27.14 22.38 0.90
N VAL A 8 -27.02 23.24 1.92
CA VAL A 8 -26.31 22.99 3.17
C VAL A 8 -27.30 22.33 4.14
N THR A 9 -26.94 21.18 4.71
CA THR A 9 -27.64 20.59 5.86
C THR A 9 -26.65 20.34 6.98
N ALA A 10 -26.92 20.92 8.14
CA ALA A 10 -26.10 20.92 9.34
C ALA A 10 -26.61 19.94 10.41
N ALA A 11 -25.66 19.50 11.24
CA ALA A 11 -25.75 19.06 12.65
C ALA A 11 -26.40 17.70 13.01
N ALA A 12 -25.64 16.85 13.71
CA ALA A 12 -25.71 16.71 15.18
C ALA A 12 -24.72 15.63 15.70
N ALA A 13 -24.14 15.87 16.88
CA ALA A 13 -23.24 14.98 17.61
C ALA A 13 -23.97 14.11 18.64
N ALA A 14 -23.45 12.92 18.95
CA ALA A 14 -23.69 12.22 20.22
C ALA A 14 -22.52 11.28 20.56
N LEU A 15 -21.96 11.46 21.75
CA LEU A 15 -20.97 10.61 22.43
C LEU A 15 -21.70 9.49 23.19
N LEU A 16 -21.19 8.26 23.21
CA LEU A 16 -21.35 7.35 24.36
C LEU A 16 -20.14 6.41 24.51
N SER A 17 -19.62 6.41 25.72
CA SER A 17 -18.55 5.61 26.33
C SER A 17 -18.94 4.15 26.59
N GLY A 18 -17.98 3.24 26.54
CA GLY A 18 -18.10 1.89 27.10
C GLY A 18 -16.76 1.32 27.53
N CYS A 19 -16.37 1.54 28.79
CA CYS A 19 -15.23 0.92 29.45
C CYS A 19 -15.77 -0.07 30.49
N SER A 20 -15.21 -1.27 30.56
CA SER A 20 -15.33 -2.13 31.74
C SER A 20 -14.08 -3.01 31.87
N PRO A 21 -13.30 -2.85 32.95
CA PRO A 21 -12.37 -3.87 33.40
C PRO A 21 -13.12 -4.87 34.28
N SER A 22 -12.81 -6.16 34.16
CA SER A 22 -13.20 -7.17 35.14
C SER A 22 -11.97 -7.94 35.61
N THR A 23 -11.86 -8.00 36.93
CA THR A 23 -10.77 -8.52 37.75
C THR A 23 -11.12 -9.95 38.22
N GLU A 24 -10.16 -10.86 38.00
CA GLU A 24 -9.69 -12.00 38.84
C GLU A 24 -10.56 -13.27 39.13
N GLU A 25 -9.99 -14.42 38.71
CA GLU A 25 -9.90 -15.81 39.28
C GLU A 25 -11.08 -16.51 40.02
N PRO A 26 -11.14 -17.87 40.19
CA PRO A 26 -10.08 -18.89 40.07
C PRO A 26 -10.47 -20.24 39.37
N ALA A 27 -9.48 -21.15 39.35
CA ALA A 27 -9.56 -22.62 39.38
C ALA A 27 -9.72 -23.45 38.09
N GLY A 28 -8.86 -24.47 37.98
CA GLY A 28 -9.21 -25.75 37.35
C GLY A 28 -8.17 -26.32 36.40
N ASP A 29 -7.21 -27.09 36.93
CA ASP A 29 -6.56 -28.15 36.16
C ASP A 29 -7.62 -29.12 35.61
N THR A 30 -7.79 -29.19 34.29
CA THR A 30 -8.32 -30.37 33.57
C THR A 30 -7.96 -30.27 32.08
N SER A 31 -7.21 -31.26 31.60
CA SER A 31 -6.78 -31.44 30.22
C SER A 31 -7.93 -31.52 29.21
N ALA A 32 -7.81 -30.80 28.10
CA ALA A 32 -8.55 -31.02 26.86
C ALA A 32 -7.67 -30.62 25.65
N PRO A 33 -7.82 -31.27 24.49
CA PRO A 33 -6.82 -31.25 23.42
C PRO A 33 -6.69 -29.86 22.79
N SER A 34 -5.47 -29.51 22.42
CA SER A 34 -5.14 -28.34 21.60
C SER A 34 -5.82 -28.47 20.24
N ILE A 35 -7.05 -27.98 20.13
CA ILE A 35 -7.64 -27.64 18.84
C ILE A 35 -6.89 -26.39 18.41
N THR A 36 -5.82 -26.57 17.65
CA THR A 36 -5.20 -25.49 16.89
C THR A 36 -6.21 -25.06 15.83
N THR A 37 -7.14 -24.21 16.22
CA THR A 37 -7.79 -23.27 15.30
C THR A 37 -6.63 -22.54 14.64
N SER A 38 -6.30 -22.96 13.42
CA SER A 38 -5.46 -22.19 12.52
C SER A 38 -6.27 -20.95 12.19
N GLU A 39 -6.21 -19.97 13.09
CA GLU A 39 -6.51 -18.59 12.75
C GLU A 39 -5.54 -18.27 11.61
N ALA A 40 -6.10 -18.15 10.42
CA ALA A 40 -5.37 -17.74 9.23
C ALA A 40 -4.83 -16.34 9.51
N SER A 41 -3.60 -16.32 10.04
CA SER A 41 -2.80 -15.12 10.18
C SER A 41 -2.77 -14.41 8.83
N PRO A 42 -2.95 -13.07 8.77
CA PRO A 42 -2.79 -12.35 7.52
C PRO A 42 -1.41 -12.71 6.96
N SER A 43 -1.40 -13.22 5.73
CA SER A 43 -0.18 -13.60 5.03
C SER A 43 0.81 -12.44 5.17
N PRO A 44 2.02 -12.65 5.74
CA PRO A 44 3.01 -11.59 5.73
C PRO A 44 3.20 -11.23 4.27
N GLU A 45 2.98 -9.97 3.89
CA GLU A 45 3.53 -9.43 2.64
C GLU A 45 4.95 -9.98 2.58
N ALA A 46 5.22 -10.82 1.59
CA ALA A 46 6.46 -11.57 1.55
C ALA A 46 7.60 -10.56 1.47
N GLN A 47 8.18 -10.22 2.62
CA GLN A 47 9.21 -9.20 2.74
C GLN A 47 10.33 -9.61 1.80
N VAL A 48 10.65 -8.74 0.85
CA VAL A 48 11.74 -9.00 -0.10
C VAL A 48 13.02 -9.08 0.73
N PRO A 49 13.75 -10.21 0.70
CA PRO A 49 14.98 -10.34 1.47
C PRO A 49 15.94 -9.18 1.19
N GLU A 50 16.67 -8.70 2.18
CA GLU A 50 17.61 -7.59 2.00
C GLU A 50 18.60 -7.88 0.85
N GLY A 51 18.75 -6.91 -0.06
CA GLY A 51 19.56 -7.02 -1.26
C GLY A 51 18.96 -7.86 -2.39
N ALA A 52 17.82 -8.53 -2.19
CA ALA A 52 17.16 -9.30 -3.25
C ALA A 52 16.31 -8.41 -4.16
N VAL A 53 16.11 -8.86 -5.40
CA VAL A 53 15.18 -8.26 -6.36
C VAL A 53 14.18 -9.32 -6.77
N GLN A 54 12.89 -9.03 -6.63
CA GLN A 54 11.82 -9.88 -7.11
C GLN A 54 11.40 -9.41 -8.50
N VAL A 55 11.34 -10.36 -9.43
CA VAL A 55 10.95 -10.12 -10.82
C VAL A 55 9.80 -11.05 -11.16
N SER A 56 8.74 -10.52 -11.75
CA SER A 56 7.61 -11.28 -12.22
C SER A 56 7.98 -12.17 -13.42
N PRO A 57 7.16 -13.18 -13.79
CA PRO A 57 7.36 -13.93 -15.03
C PRO A 57 7.40 -13.05 -16.30
N GLY A 58 6.77 -11.86 -16.25
CA GLY A 58 6.82 -10.85 -17.31
C GLY A 58 8.11 -10.03 -17.36
N GLY A 59 9.06 -10.27 -16.46
CA GLY A 59 10.33 -9.55 -16.39
C GLY A 59 10.24 -8.19 -15.68
N VAL A 60 9.13 -7.90 -15.01
CA VAL A 60 8.92 -6.63 -14.29
C VAL A 60 9.45 -6.78 -12.87
N THR A 61 10.24 -5.82 -12.42
CA THR A 61 10.69 -5.76 -11.03
C THR A 61 9.50 -5.41 -10.14
N THR A 62 9.04 -6.33 -9.30
CA THR A 62 7.88 -6.14 -8.41
C THR A 62 8.26 -6.01 -6.94
N GLY A 63 9.54 -6.18 -6.62
CA GLY A 63 10.05 -6.02 -5.26
C GLY A 63 11.55 -5.74 -5.26
N VAL A 64 12.00 -4.87 -4.36
CA VAL A 64 13.42 -4.60 -4.12
C VAL A 64 13.65 -4.63 -2.62
N GLY A 65 14.57 -5.48 -2.18
CA GLY A 65 14.96 -5.69 -0.79
C GLY A 65 15.83 -4.56 -0.27
N ALA A 66 15.27 -3.35 -0.22
CA ALA A 66 15.88 -2.18 0.36
C ALA A 66 14.82 -1.39 1.12
N PRO A 67 15.17 -0.67 2.19
CA PRO A 67 14.25 0.29 2.81
C PRO A 67 13.78 1.29 1.75
N ALA A 68 12.46 1.52 1.67
CA ALA A 68 11.91 2.52 0.78
C ALA A 68 12.50 3.90 1.12
N ASP A 69 13.10 4.55 0.13
CA ASP A 69 13.74 5.85 0.26
C ASP A 69 13.08 6.85 -0.70
N ALA A 70 12.24 7.70 -0.14
CA ALA A 70 11.63 8.82 -0.82
C ALA A 70 11.36 9.95 0.17
N THR A 71 11.45 11.19 -0.29
CA THR A 71 10.90 12.31 0.45
C THR A 71 9.37 12.15 0.53
N GLU A 72 8.74 12.70 1.56
CA GLU A 72 7.28 12.65 1.73
C GLU A 72 6.55 13.17 0.47
N SER A 73 7.01 14.31 -0.06
CA SER A 73 6.46 14.88 -1.29
C SER A 73 6.73 14.00 -2.50
N GLY A 74 7.91 13.40 -2.62
CA GLY A 74 8.24 12.47 -3.70
C GLY A 74 7.34 11.24 -3.70
N TYR A 75 7.18 10.60 -2.54
CA TYR A 75 6.29 9.47 -2.36
C TYR A 75 4.84 9.85 -2.69
N GLY A 76 4.33 10.95 -2.14
CA GLY A 76 2.97 11.42 -2.42
C GLY A 76 2.71 11.67 -3.90
N GLN A 77 3.66 12.30 -4.61
CA GLN A 77 3.56 12.50 -6.06
C GLN A 77 3.59 11.17 -6.84
N ALA A 78 4.45 10.23 -6.46
CA ALA A 78 4.52 8.92 -7.11
C ALA A 78 3.22 8.13 -6.90
N CYS A 79 2.67 8.17 -5.69
CA CYS A 79 1.40 7.52 -5.32
C CYS A 79 0.23 8.11 -6.13
N LEU A 80 0.11 9.44 -6.18
CA LEU A 80 -0.96 10.11 -6.94
C LEU A 80 -0.84 9.87 -8.46
N ALA A 81 0.39 9.83 -8.98
CA ALA A 81 0.62 9.50 -10.38
C ALA A 81 0.22 8.05 -10.71
N ALA A 82 0.56 7.11 -9.83
CA ALA A 82 0.15 5.71 -9.94
C ALA A 82 -1.38 5.58 -9.88
N ARG A 83 -2.03 6.26 -8.91
CA ARG A 83 -3.49 6.30 -8.80
C ARG A 83 -4.15 6.81 -10.07
N ALA A 84 -3.66 7.92 -10.62
CA ALA A 84 -4.19 8.46 -11.87
C ALA A 84 -4.05 7.48 -13.05
N TRP A 85 -2.98 6.69 -13.09
CA TRP A 85 -2.82 5.62 -14.08
C TRP A 85 -3.84 4.50 -13.87
N PHE A 86 -4.07 4.06 -12.62
CA PHE A 86 -5.07 3.02 -12.31
C PHE A 86 -6.49 3.48 -12.63
N ASP A 87 -6.82 4.73 -12.31
CA ASP A 87 -8.12 5.34 -12.65
C ASP A 87 -8.37 5.36 -14.17
N ALA A 88 -7.31 5.52 -14.97
CA ALA A 88 -7.41 5.57 -16.42
C ALA A 88 -7.44 4.19 -17.09
N GLN A 89 -6.64 3.24 -16.59
CA GLN A 89 -6.39 1.96 -17.27
C GLN A 89 -7.14 0.78 -16.65
N ASN A 90 -7.56 0.89 -15.38
CA ASN A 90 -8.10 -0.21 -14.58
C ASN A 90 -7.19 -1.46 -14.63
N GLY A 91 -5.87 -1.26 -14.55
CA GLY A 91 -4.83 -2.27 -14.72
C GLY A 91 -4.30 -2.87 -13.41
N THR A 92 -3.33 -3.78 -13.52
CA THR A 92 -2.65 -4.42 -12.38
C THR A 92 -1.40 -3.64 -11.95
N VAL A 93 -0.92 -3.88 -10.72
CA VAL A 93 0.36 -3.30 -10.23
C VAL A 93 1.51 -3.65 -11.16
N GLU A 94 1.60 -4.90 -11.61
CA GLU A 94 2.64 -5.33 -12.55
C GLU A 94 2.57 -4.55 -13.88
N ALA A 95 1.38 -4.34 -14.43
CA ALA A 95 1.21 -3.57 -15.66
C ALA A 95 1.63 -2.10 -15.49
N TYR A 96 1.30 -1.48 -14.36
CA TYR A 96 1.79 -0.13 -14.04
C TYR A 96 3.33 -0.10 -13.93
N LEU A 97 3.90 -1.02 -13.15
CA LEU A 97 5.35 -1.12 -12.95
C LEU A 97 6.08 -1.37 -14.28
N GLN A 98 5.49 -2.13 -15.20
CA GLN A 98 6.03 -2.29 -16.56
C GLN A 98 6.13 -0.95 -17.30
N THR A 99 5.12 -0.08 -17.19
CA THR A 99 5.17 1.26 -17.81
C THR A 99 6.27 2.13 -17.21
N VAL A 100 6.43 2.09 -15.89
CA VAL A 100 7.47 2.85 -15.17
C VAL A 100 8.88 2.33 -15.48
N GLN A 101 9.02 1.02 -15.69
CA GLN A 101 10.29 0.35 -15.99
C GLN A 101 10.67 0.35 -17.47
N THR A 102 9.79 0.86 -18.34
CA THR A 102 10.08 0.96 -19.77
C THR A 102 11.34 1.83 -19.98
N PRO A 103 12.33 1.40 -20.79
CA PRO A 103 13.55 2.18 -21.01
C PRO A 103 13.25 3.61 -21.47
N GLY A 104 13.81 4.58 -20.74
CA GLY A 104 13.61 6.01 -21.01
C GLY A 104 12.30 6.60 -20.49
N ALA A 105 11.38 5.79 -19.93
CA ALA A 105 10.22 6.32 -19.23
C ALA A 105 10.67 7.07 -17.98
N SER A 106 10.15 8.27 -17.80
CA SER A 106 10.34 9.07 -16.60
C SER A 106 9.07 9.88 -16.35
N GLY A 107 8.78 10.13 -15.07
CA GLY A 107 7.62 10.93 -14.69
C GLY A 107 7.42 10.96 -13.19
N PRO A 108 6.35 11.58 -12.70
CA PRO A 108 6.09 11.72 -11.27
C PRO A 108 5.99 10.36 -10.55
N GLY A 109 5.53 9.31 -11.25
CA GLY A 109 5.50 7.93 -10.77
C GLY A 109 6.87 7.32 -10.45
N SER A 110 7.97 7.94 -10.90
CA SER A 110 9.35 7.48 -10.71
C SER A 110 10.29 8.63 -10.31
N PHE A 111 9.77 9.59 -9.53
CA PHE A 111 10.51 10.77 -9.07
C PHE A 111 11.16 11.59 -10.20
N ASN A 112 10.54 11.57 -11.39
CA ASN A 112 11.04 12.18 -12.63
C ASN A 112 12.38 11.63 -13.13
N MET A 113 12.77 10.43 -12.67
CA MET A 113 13.96 9.73 -13.11
C MET A 113 13.57 8.48 -13.89
N ALA A 114 14.44 8.05 -14.80
CA ALA A 114 14.31 6.75 -15.43
C ALA A 114 14.54 5.65 -14.38
N TRP A 115 13.86 4.51 -14.50
CA TRP A 115 14.00 3.39 -13.56
C TRP A 115 15.45 2.98 -13.29
N SER A 116 16.28 2.95 -14.35
CA SER A 116 17.70 2.59 -14.27
C SER A 116 18.57 3.62 -13.52
N ALA A 117 18.05 4.83 -13.27
CA ALA A 117 18.74 5.88 -12.54
C ALA A 117 18.33 5.93 -11.05
N LEU A 118 17.31 5.17 -10.65
CA LEU A 118 16.85 5.10 -9.27
C LEU A 118 17.82 4.28 -8.41
N THR A 119 18.01 4.70 -7.16
CA THR A 119 18.64 3.85 -6.14
C THR A 119 17.73 2.66 -5.80
N PRO A 120 18.24 1.57 -5.22
CA PRO A 120 17.40 0.46 -4.77
C PRO A 120 16.28 0.89 -3.81
N GLY A 121 16.56 1.82 -2.89
CA GLY A 121 15.56 2.36 -1.97
C GLY A 121 14.49 3.18 -2.69
N GLN A 122 14.85 3.95 -3.72
CA GLN A 122 13.89 4.65 -4.55
C GLN A 122 13.04 3.69 -5.39
N GLN A 123 13.62 2.62 -5.94
CA GLN A 123 12.84 1.58 -6.63
C GLN A 123 11.84 0.91 -5.68
N ALA A 124 12.25 0.59 -4.46
CA ALA A 124 11.37 0.09 -3.42
C ALA A 124 10.23 1.08 -3.09
N ALA A 125 10.53 2.38 -3.00
CA ALA A 125 9.51 3.42 -2.77
C ALA A 125 8.51 3.55 -3.93
N VAL A 126 8.95 3.43 -5.19
CA VAL A 126 8.06 3.41 -6.37
C VAL A 126 7.13 2.20 -6.33
N ILE A 127 7.66 1.01 -6.02
CA ILE A 127 6.87 -0.21 -5.89
C ILE A 127 5.86 -0.10 -4.75
N MET A 128 6.27 0.44 -3.61
CA MET A 128 5.38 0.71 -2.47
C MET A 128 4.25 1.67 -2.87
N ALA A 129 4.58 2.78 -3.54
CA ALA A 129 3.59 3.74 -4.01
C ALA A 129 2.61 3.12 -5.03
N ALA A 130 3.08 2.22 -5.89
CA ALA A 130 2.23 1.48 -6.84
C ALA A 130 1.23 0.56 -6.13
N ASN A 131 1.68 -0.18 -5.11
CA ASN A 131 0.81 -1.03 -4.31
C ASN A 131 -0.22 -0.20 -3.53
N ALA A 132 0.21 0.87 -2.86
CA ALA A 132 -0.68 1.79 -2.16
C ALA A 132 -1.74 2.39 -3.09
N ALA A 133 -1.35 2.77 -4.31
CA ALA A 133 -2.29 3.29 -5.31
C ALA A 133 -3.33 2.26 -5.73
N ALA A 134 -2.92 1.01 -6.00
CA ALA A 134 -3.83 -0.06 -6.35
C ALA A 134 -4.81 -0.40 -5.20
N ASN A 135 -4.39 -0.22 -3.95
CA ASN A 135 -5.20 -0.40 -2.75
C ASN A 135 -6.05 0.82 -2.37
N ALA A 136 -6.05 1.88 -3.20
CA ALA A 136 -6.73 3.15 -2.94
C ALA A 136 -6.28 3.89 -1.67
N GLU A 137 -4.99 3.74 -1.30
CA GLU A 137 -4.38 4.34 -0.11
C GLU A 137 -3.66 5.66 -0.41
N CYS A 138 -3.58 6.07 -1.68
CA CYS A 138 -3.04 7.38 -2.06
C CYS A 138 -4.08 8.49 -1.84
N GLY A 139 -3.88 9.36 -0.84
CA GLY A 139 -4.76 10.49 -0.55
C GLY A 139 -4.20 11.45 0.48
#